data_AF-A0A813A9F9-F1
#
_entry.id   AF-A0A813A9F9-F1
#
_cell.length_a   1.000
_cell.length_b   1.000
_cell.length_c   1.000
_cell.angle_alpha   90.00
_cell.angle_beta   90.00
_cell.angle_gamma   90.00
#
_symmetry.space_group_name_H-M   'P 1'
#
loop_
_entity.id
_entity.type
_entity.pdbx_description
1 polymer ?
#
loop_
_entity_poly.entity_id
_entity_poly.type
_entity_poly.pdbx_seq_one_letter_code
_entity_poly.pdbx_strand_id
1 'polypeptide(L)'
;MRSEELQLEAKEAERKLEYVNALNLGRATDLELQAMNAFERSQRRIQEDKREEEYQKQRDEVQALFAKVHRRLQSELIELRDYKVLLREYRRVRLEKLSETLGKVQDGRRLRHCVRVMIRNGAQRILQRLEHANLPLEPWMREVLLNCCYVEIRIEDAETQLLSLRREALKPVREDVQQMIDKTKAERFEDLFVRTLELRQQKLSTTASSEQLEEKTMQMEPESACGDSVAPSNIGGESTSDFGSDMQRTKEKDNTPAVPIEKVRADVRALEGEITSLRRLLGDMRANAAAVICNHLRQAEKSAGRNWSPKEAAAWGHRMLSLLVSEDFATTTMKELLKLSPLRY
;
A
#
# COMPACT_ATOMS: atom_id res chain seq x y z
N MET A 1 11.78 -2.45 -11.44
CA MET A 1 13.17 -2.27 -10.96
C MET A 1 14.15 -2.99 -11.89
N ARG A 2 14.71 -4.17 -11.57
CA ARG A 2 15.83 -4.76 -12.35
C ARG A 2 15.57 -5.02 -13.85
N SER A 3 14.37 -5.48 -14.23
CA SER A 3 14.04 -5.72 -15.65
C SER A 3 13.81 -4.44 -16.44
N GLU A 4 13.24 -3.40 -15.82
CA GLU A 4 13.01 -2.10 -16.46
C GLU A 4 14.33 -1.35 -16.66
N GLU A 5 15.23 -1.43 -15.68
CA GLU A 5 16.60 -0.91 -15.77
C GLU A 5 17.38 -1.57 -16.91
N LEU A 6 17.31 -2.90 -17.04
CA LEU A 6 17.96 -3.64 -18.14
C LEU A 6 17.35 -3.33 -19.52
N GLN A 7 16.04 -3.09 -19.59
CA GLN A 7 15.39 -2.67 -20.83
C GLN A 7 15.81 -1.24 -21.23
N LEU A 8 15.96 -0.34 -20.26
CA LEU A 8 16.47 1.01 -20.49
C LEU A 8 17.93 0.96 -20.95
N GLU A 9 18.78 0.16 -20.29
CA GLU A 9 20.17 -0.06 -20.66
C GLU A 9 20.31 -0.62 -22.08
N ALA A 10 19.46 -1.58 -22.46
CA ALA A 10 19.43 -2.13 -23.82
C ALA A 10 19.03 -1.07 -24.86
N LYS A 11 18.02 -0.25 -24.57
CA LYS A 11 17.59 0.85 -25.45
C LYS A 11 18.62 1.96 -25.57
N GLU A 12 19.41 2.21 -24.53
CA GLU A 12 20.52 3.16 -24.59
C GLU A 12 21.70 2.61 -25.40
N ALA A 13 22.02 1.32 -25.25
CA ALA A 13 23.03 0.65 -26.05
C ALA A 13 22.63 0.59 -27.54
N GLU A 14 21.34 0.37 -27.84
CA GLU A 14 20.77 0.41 -29.19
C GLU A 14 20.93 1.80 -29.82
N ARG A 15 20.54 2.86 -29.11
CA ARG A 15 20.71 4.25 -29.57
C ARG A 15 22.17 4.62 -29.83
N LYS A 16 23.10 4.15 -28.98
CA LYS A 16 24.54 4.35 -29.19
C LYS A 16 25.04 3.61 -30.43
N LEU A 17 24.56 2.39 -30.66
CA LEU A 17 24.91 1.61 -31.84
C LEU A 17 24.36 2.24 -33.12
N GLU A 18 23.13 2.75 -33.11
CA GLU A 18 22.53 3.49 -34.23
C GLU A 18 23.33 4.75 -34.54
N TYR A 19 23.70 5.54 -33.53
CA TYR A 19 24.52 6.73 -33.68
C TYR A 19 25.89 6.43 -34.30
N VAL A 20 26.59 5.40 -33.80
CA VAL A 20 27.89 4.96 -34.32
C VAL A 20 27.77 4.17 -35.63
N ASN A 21 26.58 3.77 -36.07
CA ASN A 21 26.40 3.24 -37.43
C ASN A 21 26.03 4.34 -38.43
N ALA A 22 25.46 5.46 -37.97
CA ALA A 22 25.06 6.59 -38.80
C ALA A 22 26.20 7.58 -39.09
N LEU A 23 27.25 7.58 -38.27
CA LEU A 23 28.45 8.38 -38.50
C LEU A 23 29.19 7.86 -39.75
N ASN A 24 29.39 8.74 -40.74
CA ASN A 24 30.15 8.46 -41.95
C ASN A 24 31.45 9.26 -41.91
N LEU A 25 32.60 8.59 -41.97
CA LEU A 25 33.89 9.24 -42.17
C LEU A 25 34.08 9.51 -43.66
N GLY A 26 34.00 10.79 -44.04
CA GLY A 26 34.34 11.23 -45.39
C GLY A 26 35.85 11.30 -45.57
N ARG A 27 36.36 10.60 -46.58
CA ARG A 27 37.75 10.75 -47.05
C ARG A 27 37.90 12.04 -47.85
N ALA A 28 39.08 12.67 -47.80
CA ALA A 28 39.37 13.80 -48.67
C ALA A 28 39.21 13.39 -50.14
N THR A 29 38.54 14.25 -50.92
CA THR A 29 38.35 14.02 -52.35
C THR A 29 39.67 14.17 -53.11
N ASP A 30 39.79 13.51 -54.26
CA ASP A 30 41.01 13.60 -55.08
C ASP A 30 41.36 15.04 -55.49
N LEU A 31 40.35 15.91 -55.63
CA LEU A 31 40.49 17.34 -55.89
C LEU A 31 41.17 18.08 -54.72
N GLU A 32 40.77 17.78 -53.48
CA GLU A 32 41.38 18.36 -52.27
C GLU A 32 42.82 17.88 -52.06
N LEU A 33 43.12 16.64 -52.46
CA LEU A 33 44.45 16.07 -52.35
C LEU A 33 45.40 16.65 -53.41
N GLN A 34 44.92 16.97 -54.62
CA GLN A 34 45.74 17.56 -55.69
C GLN A 34 46.28 18.96 -55.35
N ALA A 35 45.59 19.71 -54.49
CA ALA A 35 46.03 21.03 -54.04
C ALA A 35 47.16 20.98 -52.98
N MET A 36 47.52 19.79 -52.47
CA MET A 36 48.46 19.61 -51.36
C MET A 36 49.81 19.07 -51.82
N ASN A 37 50.89 19.45 -51.10
CA ASN A 37 52.21 18.90 -51.36
C ASN A 37 52.28 17.40 -51.01
N ALA A 38 53.24 16.66 -51.57
CA ALA A 38 53.34 15.20 -51.39
C ALA A 38 53.43 14.77 -49.91
N PHE A 39 54.16 15.55 -49.09
CA PHE A 39 54.26 15.32 -47.65
C PHE A 39 52.91 15.55 -46.94
N GLU A 40 52.21 16.65 -47.25
CA GLU A 40 50.91 16.99 -46.67
C GLU A 40 49.84 15.96 -47.04
N ARG A 41 49.84 15.47 -48.29
CA ARG A 41 48.98 14.36 -48.73
C ARG A 41 49.22 13.09 -47.92
N SER A 42 50.48 12.72 -47.71
CA SER A 42 50.83 11.54 -46.93
C SER A 42 50.42 11.69 -45.46
N GLN A 43 50.69 12.84 -44.85
CA GLN A 43 50.29 13.12 -43.47
C GLN A 43 48.77 13.11 -43.30
N ARG A 44 48.03 13.66 -44.27
CA ARG A 44 46.56 13.67 -44.27
C ARG A 44 45.97 12.27 -44.39
N ARG A 45 46.49 11.42 -45.29
CA ARG A 45 46.08 10.01 -45.38
C ARG A 45 46.34 9.23 -44.08
N ILE A 46 47.51 9.42 -43.46
CA ILE A 46 47.83 8.78 -42.17
C ILE A 46 46.85 9.23 -41.07
N GLN A 47 46.44 10.51 -41.07
CA GLN A 47 45.45 11.00 -40.12
C GLN A 47 44.04 10.46 -40.39
N GLU A 48 43.66 10.32 -41.67
CA GLU A 48 42.39 9.70 -42.07
C GLU A 48 42.35 8.22 -41.66
N ASP A 49 43.40 7.45 -41.94
CA ASP A 49 43.52 6.03 -41.56
C ASP A 49 43.43 5.86 -40.03
N LYS A 50 44.11 6.71 -39.25
CA LYS A 50 44.03 6.68 -37.78
C LYS A 50 42.62 6.97 -37.26
N ARG A 51 41.93 7.96 -37.85
CA ARG A 51 40.55 8.29 -37.48
C ARG A 51 39.58 7.16 -37.84
N GLU A 52 39.78 6.52 -38.99
CA GLU A 52 39.00 5.35 -39.40
C GLU A 52 39.22 4.16 -38.45
N GLU A 53 40.46 3.89 -38.04
CA GLU A 53 40.78 2.83 -37.09
C GLU A 53 40.17 3.10 -35.69
N GLU A 54 40.30 4.33 -35.17
CA GLU A 54 39.70 4.74 -33.90
C GLU A 54 38.17 4.61 -33.93
N TYR A 55 37.55 5.02 -35.02
CA TYR A 55 36.12 4.94 -35.22
C TYR A 55 35.62 3.50 -35.34
N GLN A 56 36.34 2.66 -36.09
CA GLN A 56 36.03 1.24 -36.20
C GLN A 56 36.15 0.54 -34.83
N LYS A 57 37.17 0.90 -34.03
CA LYS A 57 37.29 0.40 -32.67
C LYS A 57 36.11 0.82 -31.78
N GLN A 58 35.67 2.07 -31.85
CA GLN A 58 34.47 2.53 -31.12
C GLN A 58 33.22 1.77 -31.55
N ARG A 59 33.06 1.50 -32.85
CA ARG A 59 31.95 0.72 -33.39
C ARG A 59 31.95 -0.71 -32.85
N ASP A 60 33.10 -1.36 -32.85
CA ASP A 60 33.25 -2.73 -32.34
C ASP A 60 32.99 -2.79 -30.83
N GLU A 61 33.46 -1.80 -30.06
CA GLU A 61 33.20 -1.69 -28.62
C GLU A 61 31.70 -1.52 -28.30
N VAL A 62 31.02 -0.62 -29.02
CA VAL A 62 29.57 -0.38 -28.83
C VAL A 62 28.75 -1.58 -29.30
N GLN A 63 29.13 -2.23 -30.40
CA GLN A 63 28.48 -3.44 -30.88
C GLN A 63 28.64 -4.61 -29.91
N ALA A 64 29.84 -4.79 -29.32
CA ALA A 64 30.08 -5.80 -28.30
C ALA A 64 29.27 -5.52 -27.01
N LEU A 65 29.20 -4.25 -26.59
CA LEU A 65 28.40 -3.84 -25.43
C LEU A 65 26.91 -4.11 -25.66
N PHE A 66 26.37 -3.70 -26.81
CA PHE A 66 24.98 -3.96 -27.18
C PHE A 66 24.67 -5.46 -27.19
N ALA A 67 25.50 -6.26 -27.86
CA ALA A 67 25.32 -7.71 -27.90
C ALA A 67 25.32 -8.35 -26.50
N LYS A 68 26.18 -7.88 -25.60
CA LYS A 68 26.26 -8.35 -24.21
C LYS A 68 24.98 -8.02 -23.42
N VAL A 69 24.55 -6.76 -23.45
CA VAL A 69 23.34 -6.31 -22.73
C VAL A 69 22.10 -6.99 -23.31
N HIS A 70 22.01 -7.10 -24.64
CA HIS A 70 20.88 -7.74 -25.31
C HIS A 70 20.75 -9.23 -24.97
N ARG A 71 21.87 -9.99 -24.98
CA ARG A 71 21.86 -11.40 -24.56
C ARG A 71 21.40 -11.55 -23.11
N ARG A 72 21.89 -10.70 -22.21
CA ARG A 72 21.47 -10.71 -20.80
C ARG A 72 19.98 -10.44 -20.65
N LEU A 73 19.45 -9.43 -21.35
CA LEU A 73 18.02 -9.13 -21.35
C LEU A 73 17.20 -10.31 -21.89
N GLN A 74 17.64 -10.94 -22.97
CA GLN A 74 16.97 -12.13 -23.51
C GLN A 74 16.93 -13.29 -22.50
N SER A 75 18.03 -13.58 -21.81
CA SER A 75 18.08 -14.60 -20.76
C SER A 75 17.10 -14.31 -19.63
N GLU A 76 17.09 -13.09 -19.09
CA GLU A 76 16.16 -12.68 -18.03
C GLU A 76 14.69 -12.75 -18.49
N LEU A 77 14.40 -12.40 -19.74
CA LEU A 77 13.05 -12.51 -20.31
C LEU A 77 12.61 -13.98 -20.44
N ILE A 78 13.51 -14.89 -20.80
CA ILE A 78 13.25 -16.33 -20.85
C ILE A 78 12.96 -16.85 -19.43
N GLU A 79 13.79 -16.49 -18.44
CA GLU A 79 13.56 -16.87 -17.06
C GLU A 79 12.21 -16.35 -16.54
N LEU A 80 11.88 -15.08 -16.80
CA LEU A 80 10.58 -14.51 -16.44
C LEU A 80 9.40 -15.24 -17.10
N ARG A 81 9.55 -15.67 -18.36
CA ARG A 81 8.54 -16.48 -19.04
C ARG A 81 8.38 -17.83 -18.35
N ASP A 82 9.48 -18.50 -18.03
CA ASP A 82 9.47 -19.82 -17.41
C ASP A 82 8.89 -19.74 -16.00
N TYR A 83 9.25 -18.74 -15.20
CA TYR A 83 8.62 -18.46 -13.89
C TYR A 83 7.10 -18.23 -14.01
N LYS A 84 6.63 -17.51 -15.04
CA LYS A 84 5.19 -17.33 -15.27
C LYS A 84 4.50 -18.66 -15.57
N VAL A 85 5.14 -19.56 -16.32
CA VAL A 85 4.60 -20.91 -16.58
C VAL A 85 4.56 -21.72 -15.28
N LEU A 86 5.66 -21.77 -14.52
CA LEU A 86 5.70 -22.45 -13.22
C LEU A 86 4.63 -21.92 -12.25
N LEU A 87 4.43 -20.60 -12.21
CA LEU A 87 3.40 -20.00 -11.36
C LEU A 87 1.98 -20.43 -11.75
N ARG A 88 1.69 -20.55 -13.06
CA ARG A 88 0.40 -21.04 -13.54
C ARG A 88 0.17 -22.50 -13.16
N GLU A 89 1.19 -23.35 -13.37
CA GLU A 89 1.12 -24.76 -13.00
C GLU A 89 0.99 -24.96 -11.49
N TYR A 90 1.76 -24.21 -10.70
CA TYR A 90 1.64 -24.21 -9.24
C TYR A 90 0.22 -23.85 -8.79
N ARG A 91 -0.35 -22.77 -9.34
CA ARG A 91 -1.73 -22.36 -9.03
C ARG A 91 -2.72 -23.44 -9.42
N ARG A 92 -2.55 -24.08 -10.58
CA ARG A 92 -3.41 -25.18 -11.04
C ARG A 92 -3.41 -26.35 -10.06
N VAL A 93 -2.22 -26.87 -9.73
CA VAL A 93 -2.05 -27.99 -8.78
C VAL A 93 -2.56 -27.61 -7.39
N ARG A 94 -2.32 -26.37 -6.95
CA ARG A 94 -2.85 -25.86 -5.68
C ARG A 94 -4.38 -25.89 -5.67
N LEU A 95 -5.03 -25.46 -6.74
CA LEU A 95 -6.50 -25.46 -6.87
C LEU A 95 -7.09 -26.87 -6.96
N GLU A 96 -6.42 -27.80 -7.62
CA GLU A 96 -6.78 -29.22 -7.65
C GLU A 96 -6.79 -29.80 -6.23
N LYS A 97 -5.68 -29.65 -5.49
CA LYS A 97 -5.57 -30.09 -4.09
C LYS A 97 -6.62 -29.44 -3.18
N LEU A 98 -6.88 -28.14 -3.34
CA LEU A 98 -7.90 -27.44 -2.55
C LEU A 98 -9.30 -28.02 -2.84
N SER A 99 -9.60 -28.29 -4.11
CA SER A 99 -10.89 -28.88 -4.51
C SER A 99 -11.07 -30.28 -3.91
N GLU A 100 -10.03 -31.11 -3.87
CA GLU A 100 -10.06 -32.43 -3.22
C GLU A 100 -10.28 -32.32 -1.69
N THR A 101 -9.68 -31.31 -1.05
CA THR A 101 -9.85 -31.11 0.38
C THR A 101 -11.22 -30.54 0.73
N LEU A 102 -11.84 -29.76 -0.16
CA LEU A 102 -13.06 -28.99 0.11
C LEU A 102 -14.21 -29.87 0.63
N GLY A 103 -14.44 -31.04 0.03
CA GLY A 103 -15.50 -31.96 0.45
C GLY A 103 -15.21 -32.75 1.74
N LYS A 104 -13.97 -32.69 2.26
CA LYS A 104 -13.56 -33.38 3.50
C LYS A 104 -13.60 -32.46 4.72
N VAL A 105 -13.80 -31.16 4.51
CA VAL A 105 -13.72 -30.17 5.58
C VAL A 105 -15.05 -30.06 6.32
N GLN A 106 -15.01 -30.39 7.60
CA GLN A 106 -16.15 -30.23 8.52
C GLN A 106 -16.06 -28.96 9.38
N ASP A 107 -14.85 -28.43 9.56
CA ASP A 107 -14.57 -27.22 10.32
C ASP A 107 -14.77 -25.96 9.44
N GLY A 108 -15.61 -25.05 9.90
CA GLY A 108 -15.90 -23.79 9.21
C GLY A 108 -14.67 -22.89 9.03
N ARG A 109 -13.73 -22.88 9.99
CA ARG A 109 -12.49 -22.11 9.87
C ARG A 109 -11.65 -22.62 8.72
N ARG A 110 -11.48 -23.94 8.61
CA ARG A 110 -10.77 -24.58 7.51
C ARG A 110 -11.51 -24.41 6.19
N LEU A 111 -12.84 -24.42 6.19
CA LEU A 111 -13.66 -24.22 5.00
C LEU A 111 -13.44 -22.80 4.44
N ARG A 112 -13.62 -21.76 5.27
CA ARG A 112 -13.36 -20.37 4.90
C ARG A 112 -11.92 -20.17 4.45
N HIS A 113 -10.94 -20.79 5.13
CA HIS A 113 -9.55 -20.75 4.69
C HIS A 113 -9.37 -21.35 3.29
N CYS A 114 -9.94 -22.53 3.03
CA CYS A 114 -9.87 -23.18 1.72
C CYS A 114 -10.46 -22.29 0.62
N VAL A 115 -11.66 -21.74 0.83
CA VAL A 115 -12.33 -20.83 -0.10
C VAL A 115 -11.50 -19.58 -0.34
N ARG A 116 -10.96 -18.94 0.71
CA ARG A 116 -10.09 -17.77 0.55
C ARG A 116 -8.83 -18.06 -0.25
N VAL A 117 -8.19 -19.21 -0.02
CA VAL A 117 -7.00 -19.62 -0.78
C VAL A 117 -7.37 -19.91 -2.24
N MET A 118 -8.55 -20.49 -2.51
CA MET A 118 -9.05 -20.68 -3.88
C MET A 118 -9.23 -19.34 -4.60
N ILE A 119 -9.86 -18.35 -3.96
CA ILE A 119 -10.03 -16.99 -4.50
C ILE A 119 -8.66 -16.37 -4.82
N ARG A 120 -7.71 -16.42 -3.88
CA ARG A 120 -6.34 -15.89 -4.06
C ARG A 120 -5.57 -16.52 -5.21
N ASN A 121 -5.83 -17.79 -5.52
CA ASN A 121 -5.21 -18.50 -6.63
C ASN A 121 -5.97 -18.33 -7.95
N GLY A 122 -7.02 -17.51 -7.99
CA GLY A 122 -7.78 -17.18 -9.21
C GLY A 122 -8.74 -18.30 -9.64
N ALA A 123 -9.27 -19.07 -8.68
CA ALA A 123 -10.24 -20.11 -8.97
C ALA A 123 -11.46 -19.56 -9.72
N GLN A 124 -11.81 -20.20 -10.83
CA GLN A 124 -13.03 -19.91 -11.57
C GLN A 124 -14.17 -20.80 -11.09
N ARG A 125 -15.40 -20.27 -11.18
CA ARG A 125 -16.66 -20.98 -10.87
C ARG A 125 -16.67 -21.60 -9.46
N ILE A 126 -16.26 -20.82 -8.45
CA ILE A 126 -16.15 -21.30 -7.06
C ILE A 126 -17.48 -21.82 -6.50
N LEU A 127 -18.60 -21.18 -6.83
CA LEU A 127 -19.94 -21.64 -6.40
C LEU A 127 -20.23 -23.07 -6.89
N GLN A 128 -19.96 -23.35 -8.18
CA GLN A 128 -20.10 -24.71 -8.71
C GLN A 128 -19.18 -25.69 -7.98
N ARG A 129 -17.94 -25.31 -7.67
CA ARG A 129 -17.03 -26.19 -6.91
C ARG A 129 -17.55 -26.47 -5.49
N LEU A 130 -18.17 -25.49 -4.83
CA LEU A 130 -18.81 -25.66 -3.52
C LEU A 130 -20.05 -26.56 -3.59
N GLU A 131 -20.82 -26.48 -4.68
CA GLU A 131 -21.95 -27.39 -4.95
C GLU A 131 -21.48 -28.84 -5.09
N HIS A 132 -20.44 -29.09 -5.89
CA HIS A 132 -19.90 -30.44 -6.11
C HIS A 132 -19.19 -31.02 -4.88
N ALA A 133 -18.75 -30.17 -3.95
CA ALA A 133 -18.09 -30.60 -2.71
C ALA A 133 -19.06 -31.23 -1.68
N ASN A 134 -20.36 -31.30 -1.96
CA ASN A 134 -21.38 -31.89 -1.08
C ASN A 134 -21.36 -31.31 0.34
N LEU A 135 -21.07 -30.01 0.46
CA LEU A 135 -21.13 -29.32 1.75
C LEU A 135 -22.57 -29.27 2.26
N PRO A 136 -22.80 -29.38 3.59
CA PRO A 136 -24.13 -29.32 4.19
C PRO A 136 -24.66 -27.87 4.24
N LEU A 137 -24.40 -27.07 3.21
CA LEU A 137 -24.80 -25.67 3.09
C LEU A 137 -25.81 -25.54 1.95
N GLU A 138 -26.85 -24.74 2.18
CA GLU A 138 -27.82 -24.37 1.15
C GLU A 138 -27.19 -23.44 0.09
N PRO A 139 -27.77 -23.31 -1.12
CA PRO A 139 -27.20 -22.47 -2.17
C PRO A 139 -26.91 -21.04 -1.72
N TRP A 140 -27.86 -20.38 -1.06
CA TRP A 140 -27.67 -19.02 -0.53
C TRP A 140 -26.57 -18.96 0.53
N MET A 141 -26.39 -20.00 1.34
CA MET A 141 -25.33 -20.08 2.35
C MET A 141 -23.96 -20.14 1.69
N ARG A 142 -23.83 -20.85 0.56
CA ARG A 142 -22.58 -20.91 -0.23
C ARG A 142 -22.24 -19.54 -0.82
N GLU A 143 -23.24 -18.78 -1.27
CA GLU A 143 -23.06 -17.40 -1.74
C GLU A 143 -22.61 -16.47 -0.62
N VAL A 144 -23.26 -16.54 0.55
CA VAL A 144 -22.86 -15.78 1.74
C VAL A 144 -21.42 -16.12 2.14
N LEU A 145 -21.07 -17.40 2.20
CA LEU A 145 -19.71 -17.86 2.50
C LEU A 145 -18.70 -17.24 1.53
N LEU A 146 -18.98 -17.31 0.23
CA LEU A 146 -18.12 -16.79 -0.82
C LEU A 146 -17.95 -15.27 -0.69
N ASN A 147 -19.06 -14.53 -0.53
CA ASN A 147 -19.05 -13.08 -0.42
C ASN A 147 -18.31 -12.62 0.84
N CYS A 148 -18.52 -13.28 1.98
CA CYS A 148 -17.76 -13.02 3.20
C CYS A 148 -16.26 -13.25 2.98
N CYS A 149 -15.88 -14.33 2.29
CA CYS A 149 -14.47 -14.61 1.97
C CYS A 149 -13.86 -13.53 1.05
N TYR A 150 -14.61 -12.99 0.09
CA TYR A 150 -14.13 -11.88 -0.75
C TYR A 150 -13.91 -10.60 0.06
N VAL A 151 -14.85 -10.25 0.95
CA VAL A 151 -14.71 -9.08 1.81
C VAL A 151 -13.53 -9.25 2.79
N GLU A 152 -13.37 -10.43 3.38
CA GLU A 152 -12.23 -10.76 4.23
C GLU A 152 -10.89 -10.61 3.50
N ILE A 153 -10.78 -11.07 2.26
CA ILE A 153 -9.56 -10.90 1.45
C ILE A 153 -9.30 -9.42 1.20
N ARG A 154 -10.32 -8.64 0.82
CA ARG A 154 -10.17 -7.20 0.60
C ARG A 154 -9.73 -6.44 1.85
N ILE A 155 -10.23 -6.83 3.02
CA ILE A 155 -9.78 -6.28 4.30
C ILE A 155 -8.29 -6.61 4.51
N GLU A 156 -7.88 -7.87 4.34
CA GLU A 156 -6.48 -8.29 4.50
C GLU A 156 -5.54 -7.56 3.51
N ASP A 157 -5.97 -7.36 2.26
CA ASP A 157 -5.19 -6.64 1.24
C ASP A 157 -5.07 -5.15 1.59
N ALA A 158 -6.17 -4.50 2.01
CA ALA A 158 -6.17 -3.10 2.45
C ALA A 158 -5.32 -2.89 3.72
N GLU A 159 -5.37 -3.82 4.68
CA GLU A 159 -4.53 -3.81 5.87
C GLU A 159 -3.04 -3.94 5.52
N THR A 160 -2.71 -4.79 4.55
CA THR A 160 -1.34 -4.95 4.06
C THR A 160 -0.83 -3.66 3.41
N GLN A 161 -1.65 -3.00 2.60
CA GLN A 161 -1.33 -1.70 2.00
C GLN A 161 -1.18 -0.59 3.04
N LEU A 162 -2.07 -0.56 4.04
CA LEU A 162 -1.99 0.37 5.15
C LEU A 162 -0.69 0.20 5.94
N LEU A 163 -0.27 -1.04 6.19
CA LEU A 163 1.00 -1.34 6.85
C LEU A 163 2.20 -0.88 6.01
N SER A 164 2.19 -1.07 4.68
CA SER A 164 3.28 -0.57 3.82
C SER A 164 3.35 0.96 3.82
N LEU A 165 2.21 1.65 3.72
CA LEU A 165 2.16 3.11 3.73
C LEU A 165 2.59 3.68 5.09
N ARG A 166 2.17 3.05 6.20
CA ARG A 166 2.65 3.45 7.54
C ARG A 166 4.16 3.26 7.68
N ARG A 167 4.72 2.17 7.13
CA ARG A 167 6.18 1.96 7.12
C ARG A 167 6.90 3.01 6.27
N GLU A 168 6.34 3.37 5.12
CA GLU A 168 6.88 4.42 4.25
C GLU A 168 6.82 5.79 4.93
N ALA A 169 5.71 6.13 5.57
CA ALA A 169 5.54 7.36 6.34
C ALA A 169 6.54 7.48 7.51
N LEU A 170 6.84 6.35 8.16
CA LEU A 170 7.75 6.29 9.30
C LEU A 170 9.23 6.15 8.89
N LYS A 171 9.51 5.89 7.61
CA LYS A 171 10.88 5.72 7.10
C LYS A 171 11.79 6.92 7.39
N PRO A 172 11.40 8.19 7.12
CA PRO A 172 12.27 9.34 7.40
C PRO A 172 12.55 9.47 8.91
N VAL A 173 11.53 9.32 9.75
CA VAL A 173 11.70 9.37 11.22
C VAL A 173 12.62 8.25 11.70
N ARG A 174 12.53 7.06 11.12
CA ARG A 174 13.41 5.94 11.44
C ARG A 174 14.85 6.23 11.02
N GLU A 175 15.06 6.84 9.86
CA GLU A 175 16.38 7.26 9.38
C GLU A 175 16.97 8.35 10.28
N ASP A 176 16.19 9.35 10.69
CA ASP A 176 16.62 10.40 11.62
C ASP A 176 17.02 9.84 12.99
N VAL A 177 16.22 8.91 13.53
CA VAL A 177 16.52 8.22 14.79
C VAL A 177 17.79 7.38 14.66
N GLN A 178 17.96 6.67 13.54
CA GLN A 178 19.16 5.87 13.30
C GLN A 178 20.40 6.77 13.20
N GLN A 179 20.32 7.88 12.46
CA GLN A 179 21.39 8.87 12.38
C GLN A 179 21.73 9.46 13.76
N MET A 180 20.74 9.73 14.61
CA MET A 180 21.00 10.17 15.99
C MET A 180 21.67 9.08 16.85
N ILE A 181 21.35 7.81 16.64
CA ILE A 181 21.98 6.69 17.35
C ILE A 181 23.44 6.53 16.93
N ASP A 182 23.72 6.70 15.63
CA ASP A 182 25.05 6.53 15.05
C ASP A 182 26.00 7.69 15.42
N LYS A 183 25.46 8.84 15.85
CA LYS A 183 26.23 9.99 16.35
C LYS A 183 26.69 9.81 17.80
N THR A 184 27.91 10.24 18.06
CA THR A 184 28.46 10.31 19.42
C THR A 184 27.70 11.34 20.27
N LYS A 185 27.87 11.30 21.60
CA LYS A 185 27.24 12.28 22.50
C LYS A 185 27.71 13.71 22.24
N ALA A 186 28.98 13.90 21.87
CA ALA A 186 29.56 15.22 21.59
C ALA A 186 28.97 15.82 20.30
N GLU A 187 28.85 15.03 19.23
CA GLU A 187 28.24 15.47 17.96
C GLU A 187 26.77 15.83 18.14
N ARG A 188 26.01 15.04 18.92
CA ARG A 188 24.62 15.36 19.24
C ARG A 188 24.46 16.67 20.02
N PHE A 189 25.39 16.97 20.92
CA PHE A 189 25.37 18.19 21.69
C PHE A 189 25.63 19.42 20.81
N GLU A 190 26.60 19.32 19.89
CA GLU A 190 26.87 20.41 18.94
C GLU A 190 25.73 20.64 17.96
N ASP A 191 25.11 19.58 17.41
CA ASP A 191 23.94 19.73 16.55
C ASP A 191 22.78 20.44 17.27
N LEU A 192 22.56 20.11 18.55
CA LEU A 192 21.55 20.78 19.38
C LEU A 192 21.90 22.24 19.65
N PHE A 193 23.18 22.55 19.91
CA PHE A 193 23.65 23.90 20.15
C PHE A 193 23.50 24.78 18.90
N VAL A 194 23.93 24.29 17.73
CA VAL A 194 23.77 24.95 16.42
C VAL A 194 22.30 25.20 16.13
N ARG A 195 21.43 24.18 16.26
CA ARG A 195 19.99 24.33 15.98
C ARG A 195 19.32 25.33 16.91
N THR A 196 19.73 25.38 18.18
CA THR A 196 19.19 26.35 19.17
C THR A 196 19.62 27.78 18.84
N LEU A 197 20.85 27.97 18.37
CA LEU A 197 21.35 29.27 17.91
C LEU A 197 20.64 29.73 16.63
N GLU A 198 20.44 28.84 15.67
CA GLU A 198 19.70 29.12 14.42
C GLU A 198 18.25 29.54 14.70
N LEU A 199 17.54 28.81 15.57
CA LEU A 199 16.19 29.17 16.01
C LEU A 199 16.15 30.55 16.69
N ARG A 200 17.17 30.87 17.49
CA ARG A 200 17.27 32.20 18.13
C ARG A 200 17.50 33.31 17.10
N GLN A 201 18.35 33.07 16.10
CA GLN A 201 18.59 34.03 15.01
C GLN A 201 17.35 34.23 14.13
N GLN A 202 16.61 33.17 13.80
CA GLN A 202 15.36 33.29 13.06
C GLN A 202 14.31 34.11 13.81
N LYS A 203 14.17 33.89 15.12
CA LYS A 203 13.27 34.70 15.97
C LYS A 203 13.67 36.18 15.98
N LEU A 204 14.96 36.48 16.05
CA LEU A 204 15.46 37.86 16.00
C LEU A 204 15.25 38.52 14.62
N SER A 205 15.39 37.77 13.52
CA SER A 205 15.14 38.29 12.17
C SER A 205 13.65 38.55 11.88
N THR A 206 12.76 37.78 12.50
CA THR A 206 11.31 37.95 12.34
C THR A 206 10.77 39.11 13.19
N THR A 207 11.34 39.37 14.37
CA THR A 207 11.03 40.57 15.16
C THR A 207 11.59 41.85 14.53
N ALA A 208 12.81 41.83 13.98
CA ALA A 208 13.39 42.99 13.28
C ALA A 208 12.62 43.39 12.00
N SER A 209 11.95 42.43 11.35
CA SER A 209 11.08 42.71 10.20
C SER A 209 9.71 43.29 10.60
N SER A 210 9.29 43.12 11.86
CA SER A 210 8.04 43.66 12.40
C SER A 210 8.21 45.09 12.94
N GLU A 211 9.37 45.41 13.51
CA GLU A 211 9.67 46.75 14.06
C GLU A 211 9.84 47.83 12.96
N GLN A 212 10.15 47.45 11.72
CA GLN A 212 10.19 48.40 10.58
C GLN A 212 8.80 48.81 10.05
N LEU A 213 7.71 48.15 10.48
CA LEU A 213 6.35 48.50 10.07
C LEU A 213 5.62 49.40 11.09
N GLU A 214 6.05 49.44 12.35
CA GLU A 214 5.38 50.23 13.39
C GLU A 214 5.81 51.70 13.42
N GLU A 215 6.98 52.06 12.87
CA GLU A 215 7.47 53.44 12.86
C GLU A 215 6.75 54.36 11.83
N LYS A 216 5.82 53.82 11.03
CA LYS A 216 5.04 54.57 10.04
C LYS A 216 3.59 54.88 10.44
N THR A 217 3.17 54.54 11.66
CA THR A 217 1.75 54.61 12.05
C THR A 217 1.51 55.28 13.41
N MET A 218 2.15 56.42 13.67
CA MET A 218 1.76 57.31 14.77
C MET A 218 1.68 58.77 14.30
N GLN A 219 0.57 59.12 13.64
CA GLN A 219 -0.02 60.47 13.74
C GLN A 219 -1.55 60.38 13.68
N MET A 220 -2.18 61.12 14.60
CA MET A 220 -3.60 61.45 14.76
C MET A 220 -4.49 60.52 15.62
N GLU A 221 -4.61 60.98 16.88
CA GLU A 221 -5.67 60.87 17.89
C GLU A 221 -7.15 61.11 17.41
N PRO A 222 -8.18 61.15 18.30
CA PRO A 222 -8.64 60.12 19.25
C PRO A 222 -10.20 60.05 19.39
N GLU A 223 -10.65 59.24 20.36
CA GLU A 223 -11.91 59.27 21.13
C GLU A 223 -13.27 58.96 20.45
N SER A 224 -14.00 57.95 20.98
CA SER A 224 -15.26 58.19 21.73
C SER A 224 -15.96 56.89 22.21
N ALA A 225 -16.38 56.92 23.47
CA ALA A 225 -17.57 56.32 24.10
C ALA A 225 -17.71 54.80 24.37
N CYS A 226 -17.41 54.48 25.64
CA CYS A 226 -18.18 53.74 26.67
C CYS A 226 -19.44 52.89 26.34
N GLY A 227 -19.57 51.79 27.09
CA GLY A 227 -20.81 51.08 27.44
C GLY A 227 -20.53 49.57 27.65
N ASP A 228 -20.09 49.09 28.81
CA ASP A 228 -20.91 48.73 29.99
C ASP A 228 -22.14 47.86 29.58
N SER A 229 -22.45 46.67 30.11
CA SER A 229 -22.23 46.17 31.45
C SER A 229 -22.72 44.69 31.57
N VAL A 230 -22.19 44.00 32.58
CA VAL A 230 -22.88 43.05 33.49
C VAL A 230 -23.21 41.62 33.01
N ALA A 231 -22.44 40.68 33.58
CA ALA A 231 -22.82 39.29 33.86
C ALA A 231 -23.75 39.19 35.09
N PRO A 232 -24.38 38.03 35.32
CA PRO A 232 -24.24 37.48 36.67
C PRO A 232 -23.93 35.98 36.72
N SER A 233 -23.07 35.70 37.69
CA SER A 233 -22.63 34.41 38.22
C SER A 233 -23.71 33.70 39.04
N ASN A 234 -23.65 32.36 39.11
CA ASN A 234 -23.65 31.54 40.34
C ASN A 234 -23.94 30.05 40.01
N ILE A 235 -23.49 29.01 40.72
CA ILE A 235 -22.46 28.74 41.75
C ILE A 235 -22.49 27.21 41.95
N GLY A 236 -21.34 26.61 42.32
CA GLY A 236 -21.20 25.27 42.94
C GLY A 236 -20.32 24.34 42.10
N GLY A 237 -19.03 24.14 42.35
CA GLY A 237 -18.35 23.72 43.60
C GLY A 237 -18.12 22.19 43.51
N GLU A 238 -16.94 21.58 43.59
CA GLU A 238 -15.63 21.93 44.14
C GLU A 238 -14.51 21.05 43.52
N SER A 239 -13.27 21.58 43.49
CA SER A 239 -11.96 20.92 43.71
C SER A 239 -11.46 19.85 42.69
N THR A 240 -10.24 19.85 42.14
CA THR A 240 -8.89 20.16 42.67
C THR A 240 -7.86 20.41 41.53
N SER A 241 -6.91 21.33 41.76
CA SER A 241 -5.50 21.40 41.24
C SER A 241 -5.23 21.05 39.76
N ASP A 242 -5.02 22.00 38.85
CA ASP A 242 -3.81 22.82 38.65
C ASP A 242 -2.51 22.02 38.36
N PHE A 243 -2.37 21.60 37.09
CA PHE A 243 -1.11 21.69 36.34
C PHE A 243 -1.45 21.67 34.85
N GLY A 244 -1.93 22.81 34.35
CA GLY A 244 -2.34 23.00 32.97
C GLY A 244 -1.17 22.84 32.00
N SER A 245 -1.16 21.71 31.31
CA SER A 245 -0.41 21.48 30.09
C SER A 245 -0.97 22.36 28.97
N ASP A 246 -0.47 23.58 28.85
CA ASP A 246 -0.74 24.44 27.70
C ASP A 246 0.57 24.82 27.00
N MET A 247 1.29 23.79 26.56
CA MET A 247 2.34 23.96 25.56
C MET A 247 1.68 23.91 24.20
N GLN A 248 1.05 25.03 23.82
CA GLN A 248 0.61 25.28 22.47
C GLN A 248 1.80 25.07 21.52
N ARG A 249 1.78 23.92 20.85
CA ARG A 249 2.71 23.55 19.79
C ARG A 249 2.50 24.54 18.65
N THR A 250 3.26 25.63 18.66
CA THR A 250 3.38 26.55 17.54
C THR A 250 3.73 25.73 16.30
N LYS A 251 2.84 25.77 15.31
CA LYS A 251 3.05 25.16 14.00
C LYS A 251 4.27 25.81 13.35
N GLU A 252 5.44 25.23 13.56
CA GLU A 252 6.61 25.49 12.72
C GLU A 252 6.28 25.01 11.32
N LYS A 253 6.15 25.96 10.39
CA LYS A 253 6.21 25.69 8.95
C LYS A 253 7.66 25.33 8.63
N ASP A 254 7.98 24.05 8.76
CA ASP A 254 9.19 23.49 8.18
C ASP A 254 9.09 23.61 6.65
N ASN A 255 9.94 24.46 6.07
CA ASN A 255 10.17 24.55 4.62
C ASN A 255 11.06 23.38 4.15
N THR A 256 10.67 22.15 4.46
CA THR A 256 11.02 20.96 3.69
C THR A 256 9.88 20.70 2.70
N PRO A 257 10.09 20.03 1.55
CA PRO A 257 9.01 19.81 0.59
C PRO A 257 7.88 19.04 1.28
N ALA A 258 6.83 19.73 1.72
CA ALA A 258 5.77 19.21 2.58
C ALA A 258 4.75 18.32 1.84
N VAL A 259 4.91 18.18 0.52
CA VAL A 259 3.98 17.51 -0.38
C VAL A 259 3.97 15.96 -0.27
N PRO A 260 5.03 15.24 0.16
CA PRO A 260 4.97 13.78 0.33
C PRO A 260 4.20 13.33 1.58
N ILE A 261 4.29 14.06 2.69
CA ILE A 261 3.78 13.61 4.00
C ILE A 261 2.26 13.78 4.09
N GLU A 262 1.71 14.88 3.58
CA GLU A 262 0.26 15.11 3.61
C GLU A 262 -0.50 14.14 2.71
N LYS A 263 0.06 13.80 1.54
CA LYS A 263 -0.51 12.80 0.64
C LYS A 263 -0.54 11.42 1.30
N VAL A 264 0.58 10.97 1.87
CA VAL A 264 0.64 9.68 2.57
C VAL A 264 -0.33 9.65 3.76
N ARG A 265 -0.49 10.76 4.49
CA ARG A 265 -1.49 10.86 5.58
C ARG A 265 -2.93 10.77 5.06
N ALA A 266 -3.23 11.40 3.93
CA ALA A 266 -4.55 11.31 3.30
C ALA A 266 -4.85 9.88 2.84
N ASP A 267 -3.87 9.23 2.20
CA ASP A 267 -3.99 7.83 1.73
C ASP A 267 -4.18 6.85 2.90
N VAL A 268 -3.46 7.07 4.02
CA VAL A 268 -3.65 6.30 5.26
C VAL A 268 -5.08 6.43 5.80
N ARG A 269 -5.61 7.66 5.90
CA ARG A 269 -6.98 7.89 6.38
C ARG A 269 -8.03 7.29 5.44
N ALA A 270 -7.80 7.36 4.13
CA ALA A 270 -8.69 6.77 3.13
C ALA A 270 -8.77 5.26 3.29
N LEU A 271 -7.62 4.58 3.43
CA LEU A 271 -7.58 3.13 3.66
C LEU A 271 -8.17 2.72 5.02
N GLU A 272 -7.94 3.50 6.08
CA GLU A 272 -8.59 3.26 7.38
C GLU A 272 -10.12 3.36 7.29
N GLY A 273 -10.62 4.33 6.50
CA GLY A 273 -12.03 4.47 6.18
C GLY A 273 -12.58 3.26 5.40
N GLU A 274 -11.86 2.83 4.36
CA GLU A 274 -12.23 1.63 3.58
C GLU A 274 -12.28 0.38 4.46
N ILE A 275 -11.24 0.11 5.26
CA ILE A 275 -11.18 -1.03 6.18
C ILE A 275 -12.37 -1.01 7.14
N THR A 276 -12.67 0.16 7.72
CA THR A 276 -13.82 0.31 8.63
C THR A 276 -15.14 -0.01 7.92
N SER A 277 -15.33 0.50 6.70
CA SER A 277 -16.54 0.24 5.92
C SER A 277 -16.68 -1.24 5.54
N LEU A 278 -15.58 -1.90 5.15
CA LEU A 278 -15.57 -3.31 4.78
C LEU A 278 -15.83 -4.21 5.98
N ARG A 279 -15.27 -3.88 7.15
CA ARG A 279 -15.53 -4.60 8.41
C ARG A 279 -16.99 -4.47 8.83
N ARG A 280 -17.59 -3.29 8.67
CA ARG A 280 -19.02 -3.08 8.90
C ARG A 280 -19.86 -3.93 7.96
N LEU A 281 -19.59 -3.88 6.66
CA LEU A 281 -20.27 -4.71 5.65
C LEU A 281 -20.17 -6.20 5.99
N LEU A 282 -18.98 -6.68 6.36
CA LEU A 282 -18.78 -8.07 6.79
C LEU A 282 -19.61 -8.40 8.03
N GLY A 283 -19.68 -7.48 9.01
CA GLY A 283 -20.54 -7.62 10.19
C GLY A 283 -22.01 -7.74 9.80
N ASP A 284 -22.51 -6.84 8.95
CA ASP A 284 -23.91 -6.81 8.50
C ASP A 284 -24.27 -8.09 7.74
N MET A 285 -23.40 -8.57 6.85
CA MET A 285 -23.60 -9.83 6.12
C MET A 285 -23.71 -11.03 7.06
N ARG A 286 -22.84 -11.10 8.05
CA ARG A 286 -22.84 -12.19 9.06
C ARG A 286 -24.09 -12.14 9.93
N ALA A 287 -24.50 -10.95 10.36
CA ALA A 287 -25.73 -10.73 11.14
C ALA A 287 -26.98 -11.11 10.33
N ASN A 288 -27.05 -10.72 9.05
CA ASN A 288 -28.16 -11.06 8.17
C ASN A 288 -28.27 -12.57 7.95
N ALA A 289 -27.15 -13.25 7.67
CA ALA A 289 -27.12 -14.70 7.53
C ALA A 289 -27.58 -15.40 8.82
N ALA A 290 -27.13 -14.90 9.96
CA ALA A 290 -27.55 -15.42 11.25
C ALA A 290 -29.03 -15.20 11.53
N ALA A 291 -29.59 -14.03 11.19
CA ALA A 291 -31.00 -13.73 11.33
C ALA A 291 -31.88 -14.68 10.49
N VAL A 292 -31.46 -15.00 9.26
CA VAL A 292 -32.16 -15.97 8.40
C VAL A 292 -32.16 -17.36 9.04
N ILE A 293 -31.00 -17.84 9.51
CA ILE A 293 -30.90 -19.15 10.21
C ILE A 293 -31.78 -19.15 11.47
N CYS A 294 -31.71 -18.09 12.28
CA CYS A 294 -32.53 -17.94 13.48
C CYS A 294 -34.03 -17.96 13.18
N ASN A 295 -34.45 -17.33 12.07
CA ASN A 295 -35.85 -17.36 11.63
C ASN A 295 -36.28 -18.76 11.21
N HIS A 296 -35.42 -19.51 10.49
CA HIS A 296 -35.69 -20.92 10.17
C HIS A 296 -35.85 -21.77 11.44
N LEU A 297 -35.01 -21.56 12.46
CA LEU A 297 -35.14 -22.25 13.76
C LEU A 297 -36.48 -21.95 14.43
N ARG A 298 -36.87 -20.67 14.52
CA ARG A 298 -38.16 -20.28 15.12
C ARG A 298 -39.37 -20.80 14.34
N GLN A 299 -39.26 -20.89 13.01
CA GLN A 299 -40.31 -21.48 12.19
C GLN A 299 -40.43 -22.99 12.43
N ALA A 300 -39.30 -23.70 12.54
CA ALA A 300 -39.26 -25.11 12.86
C ALA A 300 -39.92 -25.41 14.22
N GLU A 301 -39.66 -24.58 15.24
CA GLU A 301 -40.32 -24.65 16.56
C GLU A 301 -41.84 -24.50 16.47
N LYS A 302 -42.32 -23.54 15.66
CA LYS A 302 -43.76 -23.28 15.49
C LYS A 302 -44.49 -24.37 14.71
N SER A 303 -43.80 -25.03 13.77
CA SER A 303 -44.33 -26.15 12.98
C SER A 303 -44.32 -27.50 13.73
N ALA A 304 -44.34 -27.46 15.07
CA ALA A 304 -44.20 -28.57 16.00
C ALA A 304 -44.60 -29.95 15.42
N GLY A 305 -43.60 -30.80 15.19
CA GLY A 305 -43.79 -32.25 15.09
C GLY A 305 -43.69 -32.91 13.71
N ARG A 306 -43.48 -32.20 12.59
CA ARG A 306 -43.37 -32.90 11.28
C ARG A 306 -41.98 -33.36 10.88
N ASN A 307 -40.91 -32.62 11.22
CA ASN A 307 -39.58 -32.93 10.69
C ASN A 307 -38.46 -33.04 11.74
N TRP A 308 -38.23 -32.05 12.63
CA TRP A 308 -37.09 -32.05 13.56
C TRP A 308 -37.49 -31.79 15.02
N SER A 309 -36.76 -32.40 15.96
CA SER A 309 -36.81 -32.03 17.37
C SER A 309 -36.14 -30.65 17.61
N PRO A 310 -36.53 -29.91 18.67
CA PRO A 310 -35.90 -28.63 19.00
C PRO A 310 -34.38 -28.73 19.20
N LYS A 311 -33.90 -29.87 19.72
CA LYS A 311 -32.46 -30.14 19.90
C LYS A 311 -31.74 -30.32 18.56
N GLU A 312 -32.35 -31.04 17.62
CA GLU A 312 -31.80 -31.22 16.28
C GLU A 312 -31.77 -29.90 15.49
N ALA A 313 -32.83 -29.10 15.60
CA ALA A 313 -32.87 -27.77 15.01
C ALA A 313 -31.75 -26.88 15.56
N ALA A 314 -31.59 -26.81 16.90
CA ALA A 314 -30.52 -26.04 17.52
C ALA A 314 -29.12 -26.52 17.10
N ALA A 315 -28.91 -27.84 17.01
CA ALA A 315 -27.64 -28.42 16.56
C ALA A 315 -27.35 -28.08 15.09
N TRP A 316 -28.36 -28.14 14.22
CA TRP A 316 -28.23 -27.72 12.83
C TRP A 316 -27.89 -26.24 12.71
N GLY A 317 -28.63 -25.37 13.42
CA GLY A 317 -28.41 -23.92 13.40
C GLY A 317 -27.00 -23.55 13.86
N HIS A 318 -26.54 -24.16 14.95
CA HIS A 318 -25.17 -23.99 15.41
C HIS A 318 -24.14 -24.45 14.36
N ARG A 319 -24.36 -25.63 13.74
CA ARG A 319 -23.48 -26.15 12.69
C ARG A 319 -23.42 -25.22 11.47
N MET A 320 -24.56 -24.70 11.01
CA MET A 320 -24.61 -23.78 9.85
C MET A 320 -23.89 -22.47 10.16
N LEU A 321 -24.14 -21.89 11.33
CA LEU A 321 -23.45 -20.69 11.79
C LEU A 321 -21.94 -20.92 11.89
N SER A 322 -21.48 -22.00 12.53
CA SER A 322 -20.05 -22.27 12.67
C SER A 322 -19.33 -22.46 11.32
N LEU A 323 -20.04 -22.95 10.29
CA LEU A 323 -19.50 -23.03 8.92
C LEU A 323 -19.39 -21.66 8.24
N LEU A 324 -20.41 -20.80 8.40
CA LEU A 324 -20.47 -19.49 7.73
C LEU A 324 -19.67 -18.40 8.45
N VAL A 325 -19.58 -18.46 9.77
CA VAL A 325 -18.99 -17.44 10.65
C VAL A 325 -18.07 -18.03 11.71
N SER A 326 -17.49 -17.20 12.58
CA SER A 326 -16.66 -17.72 13.68
C SER A 326 -17.50 -18.56 14.66
N GLU A 327 -16.86 -19.54 15.27
CA GLU A 327 -17.47 -20.38 16.31
C GLU A 327 -17.93 -19.53 17.51
N ASP A 328 -17.15 -18.51 17.89
CA ASP A 328 -17.52 -17.55 18.94
C ASP A 328 -18.80 -16.77 18.60
N PHE A 329 -18.96 -16.38 17.33
CA PHE A 329 -20.17 -15.69 16.89
C PHE A 329 -21.37 -16.65 16.89
N ALA A 330 -21.17 -17.88 16.40
CA ALA A 330 -22.20 -18.91 16.39
C ALA A 330 -22.68 -19.24 17.81
N THR A 331 -21.76 -19.44 18.76
CA THR A 331 -22.10 -19.72 20.16
C THR A 331 -22.82 -18.56 20.83
N THR A 332 -22.39 -17.32 20.59
CA THR A 332 -23.03 -16.12 21.15
C THR A 332 -24.44 -15.94 20.60
N THR A 333 -24.61 -16.04 19.27
CA THR A 333 -25.92 -15.92 18.61
C THR A 333 -26.90 -17.00 19.10
N MET A 334 -26.45 -18.25 19.19
CA MET A 334 -27.29 -19.35 19.67
C MET A 334 -27.69 -19.18 21.14
N LYS A 335 -26.79 -18.68 21.99
CA LYS A 335 -27.11 -18.36 23.39
C LYS A 335 -28.18 -17.27 23.49
N GLU A 336 -28.11 -16.23 22.67
CA GLU A 336 -29.12 -15.17 22.65
C GLU A 336 -30.47 -15.68 22.16
N LEU A 337 -30.48 -16.51 21.11
CA LEU A 337 -31.71 -17.11 20.60
C LEU A 337 -32.40 -17.99 21.65
N LEU A 338 -31.64 -18.83 22.37
CA LEU A 338 -32.17 -19.71 23.42
C LEU A 338 -32.63 -18.95 24.67
N LYS A 339 -32.08 -17.75 24.93
CA LYS A 339 -32.59 -16.86 26.00
C LYS A 339 -33.96 -16.29 25.64
N LEU A 340 -34.18 -15.97 24.37
CA LEU A 340 -35.42 -15.35 23.88
C LEU A 340 -36.54 -16.37 23.61
N SER A 341 -36.19 -17.61 23.31
CA SER A 341 -37.11 -18.77 23.24
C SER A 341 -36.69 -19.80 24.29
N PRO A 342 -37.21 -19.75 25.54
CA PRO A 342 -36.99 -20.85 26.46
C PRO A 342 -37.62 -22.10 25.85
N LEU A 343 -36.78 -23.08 25.50
CA LEU A 343 -37.19 -24.44 25.16
C LEU A 343 -38.11 -24.92 26.29
N ARG A 344 -39.44 -24.84 26.09
CA ARG A 344 -40.41 -25.45 27.01
C ARG A 344 -40.28 -26.95 26.79
N TYR A 345 -39.46 -27.56 27.65
CA TYR A 345 -39.40 -29.01 27.81
C TYR A 345 -40.74 -29.56 28.29
#